data_AF-A0A7K4AKS2-F1
#
_entry.id   AF-A0A7K4AKS2-F1
#
_cell.length_a   1.000
_cell.length_b   1.000
_cell.length_c   1.000
_cell.angle_alpha   90.00
_cell.angle_beta   90.00
_cell.angle_gamma   90.00
#
_symmetry.space_group_name_H-M   'P 1'
#
loop_
_entity.id
_entity.type
_entity.pdbx_description
1 polymer ?
#
loop_
_entity_poly.entity_id
_entity_poly.type
_entity_poly.pdbx_seq_one_letter_code
_entity_poly.pdbx_strand_id
1 'polypeptide(L)'
;MTEFVNPFSGKVPDRKLTSEELIRALRLDLAAEHEAVHLYMAHAEATDNPLVKEVLIDIANEERVHAGEFSRLLQILTGDEDELLAQGAEEVDEMAGKKPSEEKKKPAKKGK
;
A
#
# COMPACT_ATOMS: atom_id res chain seq x y z
N MET A 1 -5.86 -5.53 12.71
CA MET A 1 -6.82 -5.95 13.76
C MET A 1 -6.39 -5.60 15.19
N THR A 2 -7.30 -5.02 15.97
CA THR A 2 -7.04 -4.59 17.35
C THR A 2 -7.24 -5.71 18.37
N GLU A 3 -6.21 -6.03 19.15
CA GLU A 3 -6.24 -7.04 20.20
C GLU A 3 -6.76 -6.46 21.54
N PHE A 4 -8.03 -6.03 21.59
CA PHE A 4 -8.64 -5.35 22.75
C PHE A 4 -8.58 -6.14 24.06
N VAL A 5 -8.43 -7.47 23.99
CA VAL A 5 -8.37 -8.36 25.17
C VAL A 5 -6.96 -8.51 25.77
N ASN A 6 -5.93 -7.96 25.11
CA ASN A 6 -4.57 -7.99 25.60
C ASN A 6 -4.17 -6.62 26.18
N PRO A 7 -4.05 -6.46 27.52
CA PRO A 7 -3.70 -5.18 28.14
C PRO A 7 -2.26 -4.74 27.84
N PHE A 8 -1.46 -5.59 27.20
CA PHE A 8 -0.08 -5.31 26.80
C PHE A 8 0.08 -5.06 25.29
N SER A 9 -1.00 -4.90 24.52
CA SER A 9 -0.95 -4.69 23.07
C SER A 9 -0.18 -3.43 22.63
N GLY A 10 0.10 -2.50 23.55
CA GLY A 10 0.96 -1.32 23.34
C GLY A 10 2.28 -1.31 24.13
N LYS A 11 2.67 -2.42 24.79
CA LYS A 11 3.95 -2.45 25.53
C LYS A 11 5.10 -2.40 24.53
N VAL A 12 5.91 -1.34 24.61
CA VAL A 12 7.14 -1.24 23.82
C VAL A 12 8.12 -2.33 24.31
N PRO A 13 8.64 -3.19 23.41
CA PRO A 13 9.61 -4.22 23.78
C PRO A 13 10.93 -3.61 24.26
N ASP A 14 11.68 -4.35 25.08
CA ASP A 14 12.95 -3.89 25.67
C ASP A 14 14.06 -3.64 24.63
N ARG A 15 13.91 -4.19 23.42
CA ARG A 15 14.76 -3.91 22.26
C ARG A 15 13.95 -3.29 21.12
N LYS A 16 14.63 -2.53 20.27
CA LYS A 16 14.05 -2.05 19.00
C LYS A 16 13.98 -3.18 17.97
N LEU A 17 13.14 -2.98 16.96
CA LEU A 17 13.09 -3.83 15.77
C LEU A 17 14.44 -3.77 15.05
N THR A 18 14.90 -4.91 14.55
CA THR A 18 15.97 -4.92 13.54
C THR A 18 15.44 -4.33 12.22
N SER A 19 16.33 -3.98 11.30
CA SER A 19 15.92 -3.45 9.99
C SER A 19 14.96 -4.39 9.24
N GLU A 20 15.22 -5.69 9.27
CA GLU A 20 14.32 -6.68 8.64
C GLU A 20 12.97 -6.80 9.34
N GLU A 21 12.96 -6.75 10.68
CA GLU A 21 11.71 -6.78 11.44
C GLU A 21 10.88 -5.52 11.20
N LEU A 22 11.53 -4.36 11.07
CA LEU A 22 10.86 -3.10 10.74
C LEU A 22 10.23 -3.16 9.34
N ILE A 23 10.95 -3.67 8.34
CA ILE A 23 10.41 -3.86 6.99
C ILE A 23 9.18 -4.79 7.04
N ARG A 24 9.26 -5.91 7.78
CA ARG A 24 8.11 -6.81 7.95
C ARG A 24 6.93 -6.13 8.67
N ALA A 25 7.20 -5.30 9.67
CA ALA A 25 6.17 -4.53 10.35
C ALA A 25 5.48 -3.54 9.41
N LEU A 26 6.23 -2.78 8.61
CA LEU A 26 5.67 -1.85 7.63
C LEU A 26 4.81 -2.54 6.55
N ARG A 27 5.12 -3.79 6.19
CA ARG A 27 4.25 -4.59 5.32
C ARG A 27 2.93 -4.96 5.98
N LEU A 28 2.93 -5.22 7.30
CA LEU A 28 1.70 -5.43 8.06
C LEU A 28 0.90 -4.13 8.20
N ASP A 29 1.56 -3.00 8.38
CA ASP A 29 0.91 -1.68 8.42
C ASP A 29 0.23 -1.38 7.06
N LEU A 30 0.93 -1.60 5.94
CA LEU A 30 0.33 -1.51 4.60
C LEU A 30 -0.87 -2.45 4.41
N ALA A 31 -0.78 -3.69 4.90
CA ALA A 31 -1.89 -4.63 4.83
C ALA A 31 -3.08 -4.17 5.69
N ALA A 32 -2.82 -3.54 6.84
CA ALA A 32 -3.87 -2.99 7.71
C ALA A 32 -4.62 -1.84 7.02
N GLU A 33 -3.94 -1.00 6.22
CA GLU A 33 -4.62 0.02 5.43
C GLU A 33 -5.56 -0.59 4.39
N HIS A 34 -5.15 -1.66 3.70
CA HIS A 34 -6.05 -2.38 2.78
C HIS A 34 -7.24 -3.04 3.50
N GLU A 35 -7.03 -3.59 4.71
CA GLU A 35 -8.11 -4.09 5.56
C GLU A 35 -9.09 -2.97 5.93
N ALA A 36 -8.59 -1.80 6.31
CA ALA A 36 -9.39 -0.63 6.65
C ALA A 36 -10.24 -0.14 5.47
N VAL A 37 -9.64 0.01 4.28
CA VAL A 37 -10.35 0.36 3.04
C VAL A 37 -11.50 -0.62 2.80
N HIS A 38 -11.23 -1.93 2.89
CA HIS A 38 -12.25 -2.96 2.70
C HIS A 38 -13.40 -2.83 3.70
N LEU A 39 -13.09 -2.70 4.99
CA LEU A 39 -14.09 -2.61 6.06
C LEU A 39 -14.97 -1.37 5.91
N TYR A 40 -14.37 -0.20 5.70
CA TYR A 40 -15.11 1.05 5.61
C TYR A 40 -15.98 1.12 4.35
N MET A 41 -15.48 0.64 3.20
CA MET A 41 -16.31 0.53 1.99
C MET A 41 -17.48 -0.42 2.18
N ALA A 42 -17.26 -1.61 2.75
CA ALA A 42 -18.32 -2.57 3.01
C ALA A 42 -19.41 -1.99 3.93
N HIS A 43 -19.01 -1.26 4.98
CA HIS A 43 -19.95 -0.59 5.87
C HIS A 43 -20.68 0.60 5.20
N ALA A 44 -20.00 1.35 4.33
CA ALA A 44 -20.60 2.42 3.56
C ALA A 44 -21.68 1.88 2.62
N GLU A 45 -21.42 0.74 1.96
CA GLU A 45 -22.39 0.04 1.12
C GLU A 45 -23.57 -0.54 1.91
N ALA A 46 -23.32 -1.00 3.15
CA ALA A 46 -24.31 -1.63 4.02
C ALA A 46 -25.18 -0.65 4.82
N THR A 47 -24.98 0.66 4.71
CA THR A 47 -25.76 1.68 5.45
C THR A 47 -26.62 2.55 4.54
N ASP A 48 -27.83 2.86 5.03
CA ASP A 48 -28.74 3.83 4.42
C ASP A 48 -28.58 5.25 5.01
N ASN A 49 -27.74 5.43 6.05
CA ASN A 49 -27.50 6.75 6.62
C ASN A 49 -26.56 7.56 5.70
N PRO A 50 -27.00 8.70 5.13
CA PRO A 50 -26.23 9.43 4.14
C PRO A 50 -24.94 10.05 4.71
N LEU A 51 -24.98 10.57 5.93
CA LEU A 51 -23.80 11.16 6.57
C LEU A 51 -22.74 10.10 6.88
N VAL A 52 -23.16 8.95 7.41
CA VAL A 52 -22.23 7.85 7.73
C VAL A 52 -21.57 7.31 6.47
N LYS A 53 -22.33 7.16 5.37
CA LYS A 53 -21.80 6.73 4.08
C LYS A 53 -20.73 7.70 3.55
N GLU A 54 -21.00 9.01 3.60
CA GLU A 54 -20.06 10.03 3.14
C GLU A 54 -18.75 9.98 3.95
N VAL A 55 -18.84 9.95 5.28
CA VAL A 55 -17.67 9.89 6.16
C VAL A 55 -16.86 8.61 5.97
N LEU A 56 -17.51 7.44 5.86
CA LEU A 56 -16.80 6.17 5.66
C LEU A 56 -16.08 6.13 4.30
N ILE A 57 -16.68 6.71 3.26
CA ILE A 57 -16.04 6.80 1.94
C ILE A 57 -14.82 7.73 1.98
N ASP A 58 -14.93 8.85 2.68
CA ASP A 58 -13.83 9.79 2.85
C ASP A 58 -12.65 9.13 3.57
N ILE A 59 -12.90 8.54 4.75
CA ILE A 59 -11.89 7.81 5.53
C ILE A 59 -11.24 6.72 4.70
N ALA A 60 -12.01 5.88 4.01
CA ALA A 60 -11.45 4.82 3.17
C ALA A 60 -10.56 5.36 2.03
N ASN A 61 -10.82 6.56 1.51
CA ASN A 61 -9.93 7.17 0.53
C ASN A 61 -8.66 7.73 1.17
N GLU A 62 -8.73 8.23 2.42
CA GLU A 62 -7.54 8.59 3.20
C GLU A 62 -6.64 7.38 3.47
N GLU A 63 -7.20 6.21 3.81
CA GLU A 63 -6.39 5.00 4.04
C GLU A 63 -5.63 4.54 2.78
N ARG A 64 -6.15 4.86 1.58
CA ARG A 64 -5.41 4.63 0.32
C ARG A 64 -4.21 5.57 0.17
N VAL A 65 -4.26 6.76 0.76
CA VAL A 65 -3.11 7.67 0.84
C VAL A 65 -2.09 7.10 1.81
N HIS A 66 -2.52 6.64 2.99
CA HIS A 66 -1.64 6.00 3.97
C HIS A 66 -0.95 4.75 3.41
N ALA A 67 -1.67 3.92 2.65
CA ALA A 67 -1.09 2.79 1.92
C ALA A 67 0.05 3.24 0.98
N GLY A 68 -0.10 4.39 0.32
CA GLY A 68 0.95 5.00 -0.49
C GLY A 68 2.18 5.42 0.34
N GLU A 69 1.97 5.97 1.54
CA GLU A 69 3.05 6.37 2.44
C GLU A 69 3.88 5.16 2.91
N PHE A 70 3.22 4.07 3.34
CA PHE A 70 3.89 2.84 3.74
C PHE A 70 4.61 2.16 2.57
N SER A 71 3.97 2.13 1.39
CA SER A 71 4.61 1.62 0.17
C SER A 71 5.90 2.40 -0.13
N ARG A 72 5.88 3.73 0.01
CA ARG A 72 7.08 4.56 -0.22
C ARG A 72 8.20 4.28 0.80
N LEU A 73 7.87 4.06 2.06
CA LEU A 73 8.86 3.67 3.07
C LEU A 73 9.51 2.33 2.74
N LEU A 74 8.72 1.34 2.30
CA LEU A 74 9.24 0.04 1.89
C LEU A 74 10.23 0.15 0.73
N GLN A 75 9.90 0.92 -0.30
CA GLN A 75 10.80 1.20 -1.43
C GLN A 75 12.15 1.78 -0.99
N ILE A 76 12.12 2.77 -0.10
CA ILE A 76 13.33 3.42 0.43
C ILE A 76 14.18 2.43 1.23
N LEU A 77 13.55 1.56 2.02
CA LEU A 77 14.25 0.66 2.95
C LEU A 77 14.76 -0.62 2.28
N THR A 78 14.08 -1.16 1.27
CA THR A 78 14.53 -2.39 0.60
C THR A 78 15.41 -2.11 -0.62
N GLY A 79 15.17 -0.99 -1.32
CA GLY A 79 15.93 -0.59 -2.51
C GLY A 79 15.57 -1.34 -3.80
N ASP A 80 14.76 -2.40 -3.73
CA ASP A 80 14.35 -3.26 -4.84
C ASP A 80 12.83 -3.34 -5.05
N GLU A 81 12.02 -2.81 -4.11
CA GLU A 81 10.55 -2.95 -4.15
C GLU A 81 9.96 -2.34 -5.42
N ASP A 82 10.47 -1.18 -5.86
CA ASP A 82 9.99 -0.44 -7.04
C ASP A 82 10.12 -1.27 -8.32
N GLU A 83 11.22 -2.03 -8.48
CA GLU A 83 11.47 -2.84 -9.66
C GLU A 83 10.49 -4.02 -9.73
N LEU A 84 10.27 -4.71 -8.60
CA LEU A 84 9.35 -5.82 -8.50
C LEU A 84 7.89 -5.38 -8.71
N LEU A 85 7.49 -4.26 -8.12
CA LEU A 85 6.14 -3.70 -8.31
C LEU A 85 5.90 -3.28 -9.76
N ALA A 86 6.91 -2.69 -10.43
CA ALA A 86 6.83 -2.34 -11.83
C ALA A 86 6.70 -3.58 -12.73
N GLN A 87 7.45 -4.65 -12.44
CA GLN A 87 7.32 -5.92 -13.15
C GLN A 87 5.91 -6.50 -13.00
N GLY A 88 5.36 -6.54 -11.78
CA GLY A 88 4.00 -7.02 -11.54
C GLY A 88 2.93 -6.20 -12.27
N ALA A 89 3.12 -4.89 -12.39
CA ALA A 89 2.23 -4.03 -13.18
C ALA A 89 2.31 -4.35 -14.68
N GLU A 90 3.52 -4.55 -15.22
CA GLU A 90 3.73 -4.95 -16.62
C GLU A 90 3.06 -6.30 -16.92
N GLU A 91 3.20 -7.29 -16.03
CA GLU A 91 2.53 -8.59 -16.16
C GLU A 91 1.00 -8.45 -16.29
N VAL A 92 0.38 -7.55 -15.52
CA VAL A 92 -1.06 -7.29 -15.60
C VAL A 92 -1.43 -6.54 -16.89
N ASP A 93 -0.64 -5.56 -17.31
CA ASP A 93 -0.88 -4.80 -18.54
C ASP A 93 -0.80 -5.70 -19.80
N GLU A 94 0.15 -6.65 -19.81
CA GLU A 94 0.24 -7.69 -20.84
C GLU A 94 -1.03 -8.55 -20.89
N MET A 95 -1.52 -9.01 -19.73
CA MET A 95 -2.77 -9.77 -19.64
C MET A 95 -3.99 -8.96 -20.07
N ALA A 96 -3.99 -7.65 -19.78
CA ALA A 96 -5.05 -6.73 -20.20
C ALA A 96 -4.99 -6.35 -21.69
N GLY A 97 -3.99 -6.85 -22.43
CA GLY A 97 -3.77 -6.50 -23.84
C GLY A 97 -3.28 -5.07 -24.07
N LYS A 98 -2.86 -4.37 -23.00
CA LYS A 98 -2.25 -3.04 -23.06
C LYS A 98 -0.75 -3.22 -23.24
N LYS A 99 -0.28 -3.41 -24.48
CA LYS A 99 1.16 -3.44 -24.74
C LYS A 99 1.80 -2.10 -24.37
N PRO A 100 3.00 -2.07 -23.76
CA PRO A 100 3.81 -0.87 -23.77
C PRO A 100 4.04 -0.50 -25.24
N SER A 101 3.62 0.69 -25.66
CA SER A 101 4.01 1.17 -26.98
C SER A 101 5.54 1.22 -27.02
N GLU A 102 6.15 0.64 -28.06
CA GLU A 102 7.60 0.58 -28.27
C GLU A 102 8.30 1.96 -28.42
N GLU A 103 7.64 3.07 -28.08
CA GLU A 103 8.07 4.43 -28.38
C GLU A 103 9.20 4.99 -27.49
N LYS A 104 9.67 4.28 -26.46
CA LYS A 104 10.74 4.76 -25.57
C LYS A 104 12.10 4.08 -25.73
N LYS A 105 12.41 3.48 -26.89
CA LYS A 105 13.80 3.12 -27.26
C LYS A 105 14.29 3.92 -28.47
N LYS A 106 14.41 5.25 -28.33
CA LYS A 106 15.37 6.01 -29.17
C LYS A 106 16.71 6.06 -28.45
N PRO A 107 17.79 5.49 -29.00
CA PRO A 107 19.12 5.65 -28.43
C PRO A 107 19.52 7.13 -28.51
N ALA A 108 20.02 7.67 -27.40
CA ALA A 108 20.65 8.98 -27.38
C ALA A 108 21.78 8.99 -28.44
N LYS A 109 21.60 9.80 -29.48
CA LYS A 109 22.69 10.10 -30.42
C LYS A 109 23.84 10.71 -29.62
N LYS A 110 24.96 9.99 -29.52
CA LYS A 110 26.25 10.58 -29.15
C LYS A 110 26.60 11.62 -30.23
N GLY A 111 26.40 12.88 -29.86
CA GLY A 111 26.89 14.04 -30.61
C GLY A 111 28.38 14.23 -30.38
N LYS A 112 29.04 14.64 -31.46
CA LYS A 112 30.48 14.74 -31.72
C LYS A 112 31.19 15.79 -30.87
#